data_AF-A0A4Q4VMW3-F1
#
_entry.id   AF-A0A4Q4VMW3-F1
#
_cell.length_a   1.000
_cell.length_b   1.000
_cell.length_c   1.000
_cell.angle_alpha   90.00
_cell.angle_beta   90.00
_cell.angle_gamma   90.00
#
_symmetry.space_group_name_H-M   'P 1'
#
loop_
_entity.id
_entity.type
_entity.pdbx_description
1 polymer ?
#
loop_
_entity_poly.entity_id
_entity_poly.type
_entity_poly.pdbx_seq_one_letter_code
_entity_poly.pdbx_strand_id
1 'polypeptide(L)'
;MLQILGICLRFQPLSFSHGAEVKKLRRACHGIVSRVSHSGSDIFVGISDLDATQYHSLRVDPGGGQNSLSDTEHVFWGPTEKRPPLQPLAWDSSDGVNGPVLIGLRHTTKPFWAVRFYPEPICTSQAGKELAANWWAEARNALKDISATPQVNRTVAYTNSDNSRSLSHLTRELRSITGADDVFLRWARHPGASVTPTTILEELGPSRDEVVVLNSQGHARARFSILGLILPGKTVKVAYMFSDHTLRYYEI
;
A
#
# COMPACT_ATOMS: atom_id res chain seq x y z
N MET A 1 18.34 -7.81 13.33
CA MET A 1 17.87 -7.62 11.93
C MET A 1 16.53 -6.90 11.97
N LEU A 2 16.26 -5.97 11.04
CA LEU A 2 15.01 -5.21 11.00
C LEU A 2 13.91 -6.02 10.32
N GLN A 3 12.74 -6.12 10.97
CA GLN A 3 11.55 -6.79 10.46
C GLN A 3 10.80 -5.85 9.51
N ILE A 4 10.49 -6.32 8.29
CA ILE A 4 9.89 -5.48 7.24
C ILE A 4 8.57 -6.07 6.77
N LEU A 5 7.49 -5.26 6.80
CA LEU A 5 6.24 -5.53 6.08
C LEU A 5 6.04 -4.48 4.98
N GLY A 6 6.14 -4.91 3.74
CA GLY A 6 5.84 -4.07 2.58
C GLY A 6 4.36 -4.10 2.24
N ILE A 7 3.70 -2.94 2.31
CA ILE A 7 2.27 -2.79 1.98
C ILE A 7 2.12 -2.09 0.63
N CYS A 8 1.18 -2.57 -0.19
CA CYS A 8 0.75 -1.99 -1.46
C CYS A 8 1.92 -1.66 -2.40
N LEU A 9 2.28 -0.37 -2.53
CA LEU A 9 3.35 0.07 -3.41
C LEU A 9 4.70 -0.56 -3.05
N ARG A 10 4.97 -0.80 -1.76
CA ARG A 10 6.23 -1.39 -1.28
C ARG A 10 6.39 -2.86 -1.66
N PHE A 11 5.30 -3.55 -2.02
CA PHE A 11 5.32 -4.92 -2.49
C PHE A 11 6.19 -5.10 -3.75
N GLN A 12 6.11 -4.15 -4.68
CA GLN A 12 6.78 -4.23 -5.98
C GLN A 12 8.30 -4.11 -5.87
N PRO A 13 8.90 -3.05 -5.29
CA PRO A 13 10.35 -2.92 -5.21
C PRO A 13 10.99 -3.99 -4.31
N LEU A 14 10.31 -4.43 -3.25
CA LEU A 14 10.81 -5.53 -2.40
C LEU A 14 10.89 -6.84 -3.18
N SER A 15 9.90 -7.13 -4.02
CA SER A 15 9.93 -8.33 -4.87
C SER A 15 10.97 -8.21 -5.99
N PHE A 16 11.02 -7.05 -6.65
CA PHE A 16 11.90 -6.78 -7.78
C PHE A 16 13.38 -6.87 -7.39
N SER A 17 13.75 -6.32 -6.22
CA SER A 17 15.13 -6.41 -5.70
C SER A 17 15.60 -7.84 -5.42
N HIS A 18 14.69 -8.81 -5.42
CA HIS A 18 14.97 -10.23 -5.24
C HIS A 18 14.65 -11.07 -6.50
N GLY A 19 14.70 -10.42 -7.67
CA GLY A 19 14.70 -11.09 -8.97
C GLY A 19 13.33 -11.30 -9.60
N ALA A 20 12.23 -10.91 -8.95
CA ALA A 20 10.90 -10.96 -9.57
C ALA A 20 10.73 -9.86 -10.63
N GLU A 21 9.85 -10.10 -11.60
CA GLU A 21 9.50 -9.10 -12.61
C GLU A 21 8.28 -8.29 -12.19
N VAL A 22 8.25 -7.01 -12.53
CA VAL A 22 7.06 -6.16 -12.38
C VAL A 22 6.46 -5.94 -13.77
N LYS A 23 5.22 -6.39 -13.97
CA LYS A 23 4.51 -6.35 -15.25
C LYS A 23 3.24 -5.54 -15.11
N LYS A 24 2.83 -4.87 -16.18
CA LYS A 24 1.52 -4.22 -16.23
C LYS A 24 0.41 -5.28 -16.26
N LEU A 25 -0.65 -5.06 -15.50
CA LEU A 25 -1.88 -5.85 -15.62
C LEU A 25 -2.58 -5.53 -16.94
N ARG A 26 -3.37 -6.49 -17.43
CA ARG A 26 -4.24 -6.27 -18.59
C ARG A 26 -5.37 -5.31 -18.24
N ARG A 27 -5.89 -5.42 -17.02
CA ARG A 27 -6.88 -4.50 -16.43
C ARG A 27 -6.39 -4.03 -15.05
N ALA A 28 -6.39 -2.73 -14.81
CA ALA A 28 -6.02 -2.19 -13.50
C ALA A 28 -7.09 -2.51 -12.45
N CYS A 29 -6.65 -2.82 -11.22
CA CYS A 29 -7.52 -3.09 -10.09
C CYS A 29 -7.46 -1.90 -9.14
N HIS A 30 -8.39 -0.93 -9.26
CA HIS A 30 -8.46 0.23 -8.36
C HIS A 30 -9.81 0.28 -7.64
N GLY A 31 -9.80 0.09 -6.32
CA GLY A 31 -11.01 0.08 -5.50
C GLY A 31 -11.86 -1.17 -5.68
N ILE A 32 -11.27 -2.26 -6.16
CA ILE A 32 -11.95 -3.53 -6.37
C ILE A 32 -11.76 -4.37 -5.12
N VAL A 33 -12.87 -4.76 -4.49
CA VAL A 33 -12.85 -5.75 -3.40
C VAL A 33 -12.88 -7.13 -4.03
N SER A 34 -11.89 -7.95 -3.72
CA SER A 34 -11.74 -9.32 -4.21
C SER A 34 -11.48 -10.27 -3.04
N ARG A 35 -12.02 -11.48 -3.13
CA ARG A 35 -11.62 -12.58 -2.23
C ARG A 35 -10.16 -12.93 -2.53
N VAL A 36 -9.36 -12.91 -1.48
CA VAL A 36 -7.95 -13.31 -1.50
C VAL A 36 -7.83 -14.76 -1.08
N SER A 37 -7.23 -15.58 -1.92
CA SER A 37 -6.80 -16.92 -1.56
C SER A 37 -5.39 -16.87 -1.00
N HIS A 38 -5.08 -17.73 -0.03
CA HIS A 38 -3.78 -17.76 0.62
C HIS A 38 -3.41 -19.16 1.10
N SER A 39 -2.14 -19.35 1.47
CA SER A 39 -1.60 -20.66 1.88
C SER A 39 -2.02 -21.12 3.29
N GLY A 40 -2.83 -20.33 4.00
CA GLY A 40 -3.21 -20.58 5.40
C GLY A 40 -2.05 -20.65 6.40
N SER A 41 -0.85 -20.24 6.01
CA SER A 41 0.39 -20.39 6.78
C SER A 41 1.07 -19.04 7.03
N ASP A 42 2.10 -19.03 7.89
CA ASP A 42 2.91 -17.84 8.15
C ASP A 42 2.01 -16.67 8.64
N ILE A 43 2.16 -15.45 8.14
CA ILE A 43 1.30 -14.31 8.52
C ILE A 43 -0.20 -14.51 8.19
N PHE A 44 -0.57 -15.54 7.43
CA PHE A 44 -1.94 -15.90 7.10
C PHE A 44 -2.55 -17.01 7.98
N VAL A 45 -1.85 -17.46 9.03
CA VAL A 45 -2.37 -18.51 9.91
C VAL A 45 -3.66 -18.08 10.61
N GLY A 46 -4.64 -18.99 10.68
CA GLY A 46 -5.92 -18.75 11.36
C GLY A 46 -6.88 -17.81 10.61
N ILE A 47 -6.46 -17.22 9.49
CA ILE A 47 -7.33 -16.42 8.62
C ILE A 47 -8.10 -17.38 7.72
N SER A 48 -9.43 -17.26 7.68
CA SER A 48 -10.28 -18.03 6.75
C SER A 48 -10.67 -17.19 5.54
N ASP A 49 -11.47 -16.16 5.78
CA ASP A 49 -12.09 -15.33 4.76
C ASP A 49 -11.42 -13.95 4.70
N LEU A 50 -10.56 -13.78 3.70
CA LEU A 50 -9.89 -12.52 3.43
C LEU A 50 -10.51 -11.83 2.21
N ASP A 51 -11.23 -10.74 2.43
CA ASP A 51 -11.65 -9.82 1.36
C ASP A 51 -10.79 -8.57 1.46
N ALA A 52 -10.09 -8.23 0.38
CA ALA A 52 -9.17 -7.12 0.37
C ALA A 52 -9.44 -6.19 -0.79
N THR A 53 -9.33 -4.89 -0.54
CA THR A 53 -9.43 -3.89 -1.60
C THR A 53 -8.11 -3.77 -2.35
N GLN A 54 -8.15 -3.99 -3.65
CA GLN A 54 -7.02 -3.92 -4.55
C GLN A 54 -6.91 -2.51 -5.16
N TYR A 55 -5.69 -1.97 -5.12
CA TYR A 55 -5.32 -0.68 -5.71
C TYR A 55 -3.98 -0.77 -6.45
N HIS A 56 -3.94 -1.53 -7.54
CA HIS A 56 -2.74 -1.69 -8.35
C HIS A 56 -3.03 -1.90 -9.84
N SER A 57 -2.18 -1.30 -10.67
CA SER A 57 -2.14 -1.51 -12.13
C SER A 57 -0.96 -2.40 -12.56
N LEU A 58 -0.09 -2.75 -11.61
CA LEU A 58 1.10 -3.57 -11.81
C LEU A 58 0.97 -4.87 -11.01
N ARG A 59 1.54 -5.93 -11.56
CA ARG A 59 1.71 -7.22 -10.88
C ARG A 59 3.18 -7.60 -10.73
N VAL A 60 3.45 -8.40 -9.72
CA VAL A 60 4.75 -9.05 -9.55
C VAL A 60 4.59 -10.45 -10.08
N ASP A 61 5.55 -10.86 -10.89
CA ASP A 61 5.70 -12.18 -11.43
C ASP A 61 6.96 -12.79 -10.80
N PRO A 62 6.82 -13.69 -9.80
CA PRO A 62 7.94 -14.34 -9.13
C PRO A 62 8.53 -15.47 -9.97
N GLY A 63 8.08 -15.66 -11.21
CA GLY A 63 8.59 -16.71 -12.11
C GLY A 63 8.13 -18.09 -11.68
N GLY A 64 8.52 -19.08 -12.48
CA GLY A 64 8.00 -20.45 -12.34
C GLY A 64 6.79 -20.63 -13.20
N GLY A 65 6.75 -21.70 -13.99
CA GLY A 65 5.53 -22.06 -14.68
C GLY A 65 4.41 -22.08 -13.65
N GLN A 66 3.26 -21.49 -13.99
CA GLN A 66 2.05 -21.76 -13.21
C GLN A 66 1.95 -23.28 -13.17
N ASN A 67 2.10 -23.87 -11.98
CA ASN A 67 1.89 -25.31 -11.85
C ASN A 67 0.51 -25.58 -12.44
N SER A 68 0.45 -26.61 -13.29
CA SER A 68 -0.71 -26.96 -14.10
C SER A 68 -2.00 -26.69 -13.33
N LEU A 69 -2.94 -25.98 -13.95
CA LEU A 69 -4.27 -25.57 -13.45
C LEU A 69 -5.12 -26.74 -12.90
N SER A 70 -4.58 -27.96 -12.89
CA SER A 70 -5.15 -29.19 -12.36
C SER A 70 -4.98 -29.37 -10.86
N ASP A 71 -3.94 -28.80 -10.24
CA ASP A 71 -3.67 -29.03 -8.81
C ASP A 71 -4.19 -27.88 -7.95
N THR A 72 -5.51 -27.98 -7.69
CA THR A 72 -6.26 -27.44 -6.54
C THR A 72 -5.88 -26.03 -6.08
N GLU A 73 -6.71 -25.04 -6.41
CA GLU A 73 -7.16 -23.82 -5.68
C GLU A 73 -6.24 -23.06 -4.67
N HIS A 74 -5.05 -23.55 -4.36
CA HIS A 74 -4.38 -23.39 -3.07
C HIS A 74 -2.89 -23.07 -3.16
N VAL A 75 -2.21 -23.19 -4.32
CA VAL A 75 -0.85 -22.64 -4.53
C VAL A 75 -0.58 -22.38 -6.02
N PHE A 76 -0.56 -21.11 -6.45
CA PHE A 76 -0.32 -20.75 -7.87
C PHE A 76 1.16 -20.66 -8.27
N TRP A 77 2.05 -20.46 -7.30
CA TRP A 77 3.47 -20.29 -7.53
C TRP A 77 4.25 -21.08 -6.48
N GLY A 78 5.19 -21.91 -6.91
CA GLY A 78 6.19 -22.54 -6.05
C GLY A 78 7.51 -21.76 -6.05
N PRO A 79 8.42 -22.03 -5.09
CA PRO A 79 9.80 -21.59 -5.20
C PRO A 79 10.40 -22.10 -6.51
N THR A 80 11.14 -21.25 -7.21
CA THR A 80 11.77 -21.63 -8.48
C THR A 80 13.27 -21.61 -8.34
N GLU A 81 13.97 -22.50 -9.05
CA GLU A 81 15.44 -22.46 -9.11
C GLU A 81 15.96 -21.10 -9.59
N LYS A 82 15.18 -20.40 -10.43
CA LYS A 82 15.53 -19.06 -10.94
C LYS A 82 15.33 -17.95 -9.89
N ARG A 83 14.42 -18.11 -8.94
CA ARG A 83 14.05 -17.10 -7.92
C ARG A 83 13.85 -17.78 -6.55
N PRO A 84 14.90 -18.37 -5.96
CA PRO A 84 14.79 -19.17 -4.74
C PRO A 84 14.39 -18.39 -3.47
N PRO A 85 14.56 -17.06 -3.35
CA PRO A 85 14.27 -16.42 -2.08
C PRO A 85 12.82 -15.97 -1.89
N LEU A 86 11.97 -16.01 -2.92
CA LEU A 86 10.61 -15.49 -2.84
C LEU A 86 9.62 -16.63 -2.69
N GLN A 87 8.94 -16.68 -1.55
CA GLN A 87 7.88 -17.64 -1.28
C GLN A 87 6.51 -16.95 -1.38
N PRO A 88 5.70 -17.29 -2.40
CA PRO A 88 4.31 -16.89 -2.53
C PRO A 88 3.47 -17.33 -1.33
N LEU A 89 2.62 -16.44 -0.83
CA LEU A 89 1.73 -16.70 0.31
C LEU A 89 0.25 -16.44 -0.01
N ALA A 90 -0.05 -15.54 -0.96
CA ALA A 90 -1.43 -15.21 -1.31
C ALA A 90 -1.60 -14.73 -2.76
N TRP A 91 -2.77 -14.98 -3.34
CA TRP A 91 -3.14 -14.68 -4.72
C TRP A 91 -4.61 -14.29 -4.87
N ASP A 92 -4.88 -13.48 -5.87
CA ASP A 92 -6.23 -13.17 -6.35
C ASP A 92 -6.43 -13.85 -7.71
N SER A 93 -7.39 -14.77 -7.78
CA SER A 93 -7.79 -15.50 -8.99
C SER A 93 -9.16 -15.08 -9.51
N SER A 94 -9.77 -14.03 -8.93
CA SER A 94 -11.14 -13.61 -9.25
C SER A 94 -11.26 -12.91 -10.61
N ASP A 95 -10.16 -12.39 -11.16
CA ASP A 95 -10.15 -11.70 -12.45
C ASP A 95 -9.69 -12.61 -13.60
N GLY A 96 -10.67 -13.14 -14.36
CA GLY A 96 -10.39 -13.97 -15.53
C GLY A 96 -9.62 -13.26 -16.67
N VAL A 97 -9.59 -11.93 -16.72
CA VAL A 97 -8.82 -11.17 -17.73
C VAL A 97 -7.34 -11.10 -17.34
N ASN A 98 -7.07 -10.82 -16.08
CA ASN A 98 -5.71 -10.74 -15.56
C ASN A 98 -5.11 -12.13 -15.27
N GLY A 99 -5.97 -13.12 -15.07
CA GLY A 99 -5.62 -14.40 -14.47
C GLY A 99 -5.20 -14.22 -13.01
N PRO A 100 -4.59 -15.25 -12.41
CA PRO A 100 -4.08 -15.19 -11.06
C PRO A 100 -3.05 -14.06 -10.89
N VAL A 101 -3.20 -13.28 -9.82
CA VAL A 101 -2.29 -12.20 -9.45
C VAL A 101 -1.71 -12.46 -8.07
N LEU A 102 -0.38 -12.46 -7.96
CA LEU A 102 0.28 -12.59 -6.67
C LEU A 102 0.05 -11.33 -5.82
N ILE A 103 -0.44 -11.51 -4.60
CA ILE A 103 -0.77 -10.42 -3.67
C ILE A 103 -0.17 -10.57 -2.28
N GLY A 104 0.47 -11.69 -1.97
CA GLY A 104 1.21 -11.88 -0.72
C GLY A 104 2.43 -12.77 -0.94
N LEU A 105 3.55 -12.43 -0.30
CA LEU A 105 4.78 -13.23 -0.30
C LEU A 105 5.63 -12.96 0.93
N ARG A 106 6.63 -13.81 1.13
CA ARG A 106 7.73 -13.60 2.08
C ARG A 106 9.07 -13.94 1.43
N HIS A 107 10.15 -13.46 2.05
CA HIS A 107 11.47 -14.00 1.75
C HIS A 107 11.70 -15.29 2.53
N THR A 108 12.44 -16.23 1.96
CA THR A 108 12.74 -17.51 2.63
C THR A 108 13.74 -17.35 3.78
N THR A 109 14.69 -16.43 3.66
CA THR A 109 15.77 -16.24 4.65
C THR A 109 15.84 -14.86 5.32
N LYS A 110 15.19 -13.84 4.76
CA LYS A 110 15.25 -12.47 5.29
C LYS A 110 13.95 -12.21 6.05
N PRO A 111 13.98 -11.41 7.13
CA PRO A 111 12.80 -11.04 7.90
C PRO A 111 11.92 -10.02 7.14
N PHE A 112 11.47 -10.37 5.94
CA PHE A 112 10.58 -9.53 5.14
C PHE A 112 9.38 -10.29 4.61
N TRP A 113 8.25 -9.60 4.68
CA TRP A 113 6.97 -9.97 4.11
C TRP A 113 6.45 -8.83 3.27
N ALA A 114 5.59 -9.15 2.31
CA ALA A 114 4.90 -8.13 1.56
C ALA A 114 3.48 -8.56 1.21
N VAL A 115 2.56 -7.62 1.30
CA VAL A 115 1.18 -7.73 0.81
C VAL A 115 0.86 -6.59 -0.14
N ARG A 116 0.11 -6.87 -1.20
CA ARG A 116 -0.28 -5.89 -2.23
C ARG A 116 -1.53 -5.11 -1.86
N PHE A 117 -2.34 -5.64 -0.96
CA PHE A 117 -3.52 -4.96 -0.42
C PHE A 117 -3.17 -4.20 0.86
N TYR A 118 -4.10 -3.36 1.30
CA TYR A 118 -4.03 -2.60 2.54
C TYR A 118 -4.66 -3.41 3.67
N PRO A 119 -3.90 -3.99 4.62
CA PRO A 119 -4.45 -4.81 5.70
C PRO A 119 -5.29 -4.01 6.70
N GLU A 120 -5.37 -2.68 6.56
CA GLU A 120 -6.17 -1.83 7.42
C GLU A 120 -7.69 -2.12 7.26
N PRO A 121 -8.48 -2.02 8.35
CA PRO A 121 -9.85 -2.54 8.40
C PRO A 121 -10.87 -1.77 7.54
N ILE A 122 -10.49 -0.58 7.08
CA ILE A 122 -11.29 0.22 6.15
C ILE A 122 -11.18 -0.30 4.71
N CYS A 123 -10.09 -1.01 4.40
CA CYS A 123 -9.76 -1.51 3.07
C CYS A 123 -9.86 -3.03 2.97
N THR A 124 -9.83 -3.75 4.09
CA THR A 124 -9.85 -5.21 4.15
C THR A 124 -10.82 -5.66 5.24
N SER A 125 -11.40 -6.85 5.10
CA SER A 125 -12.21 -7.47 6.16
C SER A 125 -11.45 -7.50 7.50
N GLN A 126 -12.13 -7.81 8.59
CA GLN A 126 -11.51 -7.87 9.92
C GLN A 126 -10.23 -8.73 9.96
N ALA A 127 -10.12 -9.72 9.06
CA ALA A 127 -8.94 -10.54 8.82
C ALA A 127 -7.64 -9.74 8.55
N GLY A 128 -7.72 -8.50 8.05
CA GLY A 128 -6.54 -7.65 7.89
C GLY A 128 -5.85 -7.31 9.22
N LYS A 129 -6.62 -7.18 10.31
CA LYS A 129 -6.06 -7.00 11.67
C LYS A 129 -5.36 -8.26 12.16
N GLU A 130 -5.93 -9.43 11.88
CA GLU A 130 -5.36 -10.72 12.25
C GLU A 130 -4.02 -10.93 11.53
N LEU A 131 -3.95 -10.61 10.24
CA LEU A 131 -2.70 -10.63 9.47
C LEU A 131 -1.63 -9.73 10.07
N ALA A 132 -1.99 -8.49 10.41
CA ALA A 132 -1.06 -7.55 11.05
C ALA A 132 -0.61 -8.06 12.44
N ALA A 133 -1.50 -8.68 13.21
CA ALA A 133 -1.18 -9.28 14.49
C ALA A 133 -0.24 -10.49 14.35
N ASN A 134 -0.46 -11.34 13.36
CA ASN A 134 0.40 -12.49 13.03
C ASN A 134 1.81 -12.01 12.65
N TRP A 135 1.91 -11.03 11.74
CA TRP A 135 3.19 -10.43 11.38
C TRP A 135 3.91 -9.82 12.60
N TRP A 136 3.18 -9.13 13.48
CA TRP A 136 3.77 -8.56 14.69
C TRP A 136 4.26 -9.63 15.67
N ALA A 137 3.58 -10.78 15.74
CA ALA A 137 4.03 -11.92 16.53
C ALA A 137 5.35 -12.50 15.97
N GLU A 138 5.43 -12.73 14.66
CA GLU A 138 6.65 -13.16 13.97
C GLU A 138 7.82 -12.20 14.19
N ALA A 139 7.55 -10.89 13.99
CA ALA A 139 8.54 -9.84 14.19
C ALA A 139 9.09 -9.82 15.63
N ARG A 140 8.21 -9.98 16.63
CA ARG A 140 8.62 -10.03 18.05
C ARG A 140 9.38 -11.29 18.41
N ASN A 141 9.00 -12.45 17.87
CA ASN A 141 9.69 -13.70 18.15
C ASN A 141 11.14 -13.64 17.66
N ALA A 142 11.34 -13.15 16.44
CA ALA A 142 12.69 -12.96 15.90
C ALA A 142 13.50 -11.84 16.59
N LEU A 143 12.86 -10.95 17.36
CA LEU A 143 13.55 -9.99 18.23
C LEU A 143 13.97 -10.60 19.58
N LYS A 144 13.29 -11.63 20.09
CA LYS A 144 13.67 -12.32 21.34
C LYS A 144 15.01 -13.04 21.22
N ASP A 145 15.31 -13.55 20.02
CA ASP A 145 16.59 -14.19 19.71
C ASP A 145 17.76 -13.18 19.64
N ILE A 146 17.44 -11.88 19.53
CA ILE A 146 18.40 -10.77 19.58
C ILE A 146 18.37 -10.22 21.01
N SER A 147 18.85 -10.99 21.98
CA SER A 147 19.00 -10.54 23.37
C SER A 147 20.11 -9.49 23.48
N ALA A 148 19.79 -8.26 23.12
CA ALA A 148 20.47 -7.05 23.55
C ALA A 148 19.41 -5.95 23.58
N THR A 149 18.81 -5.73 24.74
CA THR A 149 17.89 -4.61 25.00
C THR A 149 18.65 -3.32 24.71
N PRO A 150 18.30 -2.54 23.66
CA PRO A 150 18.86 -1.23 23.51
C PRO A 150 18.28 -0.38 24.65
N GLN A 151 19.13 0.13 25.54
CA GLN A 151 18.69 1.19 26.45
C GLN A 151 18.35 2.40 25.58
N VAL A 152 17.05 2.62 25.38
CA VAL A 152 16.55 3.81 24.74
C VAL A 152 16.65 4.94 25.76
N ASN A 153 17.75 5.69 25.72
CA ASN A 153 17.82 7.01 26.35
C ASN A 153 16.87 7.95 25.59
N ARG A 154 15.59 7.90 25.97
CA ARG A 154 14.56 8.83 25.50
C ARG A 154 14.74 10.16 26.21
N THR A 155 15.63 10.99 25.67
CA THR A 155 15.54 12.43 25.85
C THR A 155 15.86 13.09 24.52
N VAL A 156 14.91 12.99 23.59
CA VAL A 156 14.87 13.91 22.46
C VAL A 156 14.06 15.10 22.97
N ALA A 157 14.76 16.18 23.28
CA ALA A 157 14.12 17.44 23.57
C ALA A 157 13.38 17.89 22.30
N TYR A 158 12.05 17.82 22.31
CA TYR A 158 11.24 18.57 21.38
C TYR A 158 11.46 20.04 21.70
N THR A 159 12.31 20.70 20.92
CA THR A 159 12.26 22.14 20.83
C THR A 159 11.00 22.46 20.04
N ASN A 160 9.98 22.96 20.73
CA ASN A 160 8.88 23.67 20.08
C ASN A 160 9.49 24.93 19.46
N SER A 161 10.06 24.80 18.25
CA SER A 161 10.20 25.95 17.39
C SER A 161 8.83 26.18 16.76
N ASP A 162 8.10 27.17 17.28
CA ASP A 162 7.07 27.85 16.52
C ASP A 162 7.71 28.31 15.21
N ASN A 163 7.47 27.55 14.15
CA ASN A 163 7.82 27.93 12.80
C ASN A 163 6.55 27.86 11.98
N SER A 164 5.87 29.02 11.94
CA SER A 164 4.95 29.40 10.89
C SER A 164 5.65 29.30 9.52
N ARG A 165 5.88 28.08 9.01
CA ARG A 165 6.12 27.86 7.59
C ARG A 165 4.77 28.06 6.88
N SER A 166 4.76 28.97 5.91
CA SER A 166 3.55 29.46 5.25
C SER A 166 2.75 28.30 4.64
N LEU A 167 1.55 28.04 5.19
CA LEU A 167 0.58 27.10 4.60
C LEU A 167 0.28 27.51 3.16
N SER A 168 0.15 26.54 2.24
CA SER A 168 -0.31 26.82 0.87
C SER A 168 -1.64 27.55 0.89
N HIS A 169 -1.86 28.42 -0.11
CA HIS A 169 -3.10 29.20 -0.24
C HIS A 169 -4.34 28.31 -0.15
N LEU A 170 -4.31 27.20 -0.89
CA LEU A 170 -5.35 26.18 -0.92
C LEU A 170 -5.63 25.56 0.46
N THR A 171 -4.58 25.22 1.21
CA THR A 171 -4.75 24.66 2.55
C THR A 171 -5.44 25.65 3.47
N ARG A 172 -5.09 26.94 3.36
CA ARG A 172 -5.68 28.01 4.16
C ARG A 172 -7.15 28.21 3.82
N GLU A 173 -7.48 28.20 2.54
CA GLU A 173 -8.85 28.34 2.04
C GLU A 173 -9.71 27.15 2.48
N LEU A 174 -9.22 25.92 2.33
CA LEU A 174 -9.93 24.74 2.82
C LEU A 174 -10.08 24.75 4.34
N ARG A 175 -9.04 25.14 5.10
CA ARG A 175 -9.16 25.32 6.56
C ARG A 175 -10.18 26.38 6.94
N SER A 176 -10.29 27.47 6.18
CA SER A 176 -11.28 28.52 6.45
C SER A 176 -12.71 28.01 6.28
N ILE A 177 -12.93 27.08 5.34
CA ILE A 177 -14.22 26.45 5.09
C ILE A 177 -14.51 25.36 6.13
N THR A 178 -13.50 24.59 6.52
CA THR A 178 -13.70 23.38 7.33
C THR A 178 -13.57 23.59 8.84
N GLY A 179 -12.80 24.59 9.25
CA GLY A 179 -12.66 25.06 10.63
C GLY A 179 -11.79 24.18 11.55
N ALA A 180 -10.96 23.25 11.07
CA ALA A 180 -10.20 22.36 11.96
C ALA A 180 -8.87 21.81 11.41
N ASP A 181 -7.97 21.45 12.33
CA ASP A 181 -6.67 20.78 12.12
C ASP A 181 -6.75 19.23 12.22
N ASP A 182 -7.93 18.65 12.48
CA ASP A 182 -8.13 17.21 12.73
C ASP A 182 -8.89 16.47 11.62
N VAL A 183 -8.90 15.14 11.68
CA VAL A 183 -9.68 14.27 10.77
C VAL A 183 -11.17 14.49 11.02
N PHE A 184 -11.87 15.10 10.07
CA PHE A 184 -13.34 15.23 10.09
C PHE A 184 -13.96 14.74 8.78
N LEU A 185 -15.20 14.25 8.86
CA LEU A 185 -16.02 13.87 7.70
C LEU A 185 -17.07 14.97 7.45
N ARG A 186 -17.06 15.58 6.26
CA ARG A 186 -18.14 16.46 5.79
C ARG A 186 -18.63 16.04 4.41
N TRP A 187 -19.93 16.23 4.17
CA TRP A 187 -20.56 16.00 2.88
C TRP A 187 -21.36 17.24 2.45
N ALA A 188 -21.36 17.52 1.15
CA ALA A 188 -22.22 18.54 0.54
C ALA A 188 -22.87 17.95 -0.72
N ARG A 189 -24.10 18.34 -1.02
CA ARG A 189 -24.79 18.00 -2.28
C ARG A 189 -24.71 19.20 -3.20
N HIS A 190 -24.10 19.04 -4.37
CA HIS A 190 -24.01 20.10 -5.37
C HIS A 190 -25.11 19.94 -6.43
N PRO A 191 -25.99 20.94 -6.63
CA PRO A 191 -27.03 20.87 -7.63
C PRO A 191 -26.47 21.32 -9.00
N GLY A 192 -25.99 20.38 -9.81
CA GLY A 192 -25.62 20.62 -11.21
C GLY A 192 -24.33 19.94 -11.65
N ALA A 193 -24.40 19.29 -12.83
CA ALA A 193 -23.37 18.52 -13.56
C ALA A 193 -22.59 17.45 -12.76
N SER A 194 -22.00 16.46 -13.45
CA SER A 194 -21.20 15.44 -12.77
C SER A 194 -19.98 16.10 -12.12
N VAL A 195 -20.00 16.24 -10.80
CA VAL A 195 -18.83 16.70 -10.04
C VAL A 195 -17.73 15.65 -10.22
N THR A 196 -16.68 16.02 -10.95
CA THR A 196 -15.49 15.19 -11.11
C THR A 196 -14.36 15.71 -10.23
N PRO A 197 -13.36 14.88 -9.87
CA PRO A 197 -12.17 15.36 -9.17
C PRO A 197 -11.48 16.51 -9.91
N THR A 198 -11.51 16.48 -11.24
CA THR A 198 -10.96 17.54 -12.10
C THR A 198 -11.71 18.85 -11.92
N THR A 199 -13.03 18.82 -11.91
CA THR A 199 -13.86 20.03 -11.70
C THR A 199 -13.61 20.64 -10.31
N ILE A 200 -13.46 19.80 -9.28
CA ILE A 200 -13.10 20.27 -7.93
C ILE A 200 -11.72 20.95 -7.93
N LEU A 201 -10.74 20.40 -8.65
CA LEU A 201 -9.41 21.00 -8.76
C LEU A 201 -9.44 22.32 -9.52
N GLU A 202 -10.17 22.40 -10.62
CA GLU A 202 -10.27 23.62 -11.43
C GLU A 202 -10.86 24.78 -10.61
N GLU A 203 -11.91 24.53 -9.83
CA GLU A 203 -12.53 25.51 -8.93
C GLU A 203 -11.58 25.94 -7.79
N LEU A 204 -10.79 25.00 -7.27
CA LEU A 204 -9.85 25.26 -6.18
C LEU A 204 -8.53 25.94 -6.64
N GLY A 205 -8.27 25.97 -7.95
CA GLY A 205 -7.10 26.60 -8.55
C GLY A 205 -5.71 26.21 -7.99
N PRO A 206 -5.43 24.94 -7.61
CA PRO A 206 -4.16 24.58 -6.99
C PRO A 206 -3.02 24.54 -8.01
N SER A 207 -1.79 24.82 -7.56
CA SER A 207 -0.61 24.50 -8.35
C SER A 207 -0.38 22.98 -8.38
N ARG A 208 0.24 22.45 -9.45
CA ARG A 208 0.43 21.00 -9.64
C ARG A 208 1.20 20.32 -8.51
N ASP A 209 2.04 21.05 -7.78
CA ASP A 209 2.85 20.52 -6.68
C ASP A 209 2.15 20.52 -5.32
N GLU A 210 0.90 21.02 -5.24
CA GLU A 210 0.14 21.12 -3.99
C GLU A 210 -0.87 19.99 -3.79
N VAL A 211 -1.17 19.21 -4.84
CA VAL A 211 -2.24 18.21 -4.81
C VAL A 211 -1.86 16.90 -5.49
N VAL A 212 -2.21 15.80 -4.84
CA VAL A 212 -2.14 14.44 -5.38
C VAL A 212 -3.56 13.95 -5.64
N VAL A 213 -3.82 13.45 -6.85
CA VAL A 213 -5.15 12.96 -7.23
C VAL A 213 -5.07 11.48 -7.56
N LEU A 214 -5.86 10.68 -6.84
CA LEU A 214 -6.11 9.28 -7.16
C LEU A 214 -7.51 9.19 -7.73
N ASN A 215 -7.59 9.30 -9.06
CA ASN A 215 -8.83 9.15 -9.80
C ASN A 215 -9.08 7.66 -10.11
N SER A 216 -10.28 7.17 -9.81
CA SER A 216 -10.71 5.83 -10.20
C SER A 216 -10.99 5.82 -11.71
N GLN A 217 -9.94 5.63 -12.51
CA GLN A 217 -10.03 5.73 -13.96
C GLN A 217 -11.03 4.76 -14.58
N GLY A 218 -12.15 5.30 -15.11
CA GLY A 218 -12.91 4.75 -16.23
C GLY A 218 -13.63 3.42 -16.04
N HIS A 219 -13.75 2.89 -14.83
CA HIS A 219 -14.48 1.64 -14.58
C HIS A 219 -15.97 1.90 -14.34
N ALA A 220 -16.86 1.11 -14.95
CA ALA A 220 -18.32 1.26 -14.84
C ALA A 220 -18.89 1.18 -13.40
N ARG A 221 -18.08 0.71 -12.44
CA ARG A 221 -18.42 0.61 -11.00
C ARG A 221 -17.58 1.53 -10.11
N ALA A 222 -16.77 2.42 -10.68
CA ALA A 222 -15.98 3.38 -9.93
C ALA A 222 -16.90 4.38 -9.21
N ARG A 223 -16.77 4.49 -7.87
CA ARG A 223 -17.65 5.34 -7.04
C ARG A 223 -16.92 6.40 -6.24
N PHE A 224 -15.59 6.37 -6.20
CA PHE A 224 -14.79 7.19 -5.28
C PHE A 224 -13.52 7.71 -5.95
N SER A 225 -13.09 8.90 -5.57
CA SER A 225 -11.77 9.45 -5.90
C SER A 225 -11.17 10.04 -4.64
N ILE A 226 -9.84 9.98 -4.51
CA ILE A 226 -9.12 10.54 -3.37
C ILE A 226 -8.31 11.74 -3.85
N LEU A 227 -8.45 12.85 -3.15
CA LEU A 227 -7.67 14.06 -3.34
C LEU A 227 -6.84 14.30 -2.08
N GLY A 228 -5.52 14.22 -2.20
CA GLY A 228 -4.57 14.45 -1.11
C GLY A 228 -3.91 15.81 -1.28
N LEU A 229 -3.82 16.58 -0.20
CA LEU A 229 -3.13 17.87 -0.19
C LEU A 229 -1.73 17.72 0.37
N ILE A 230 -0.78 18.39 -0.27
CA ILE A 230 0.60 18.47 0.21
C ILE A 230 0.69 19.70 1.12
N LEU A 231 1.04 19.45 2.39
CA LEU A 231 1.20 20.47 3.40
C LEU A 231 2.68 20.82 3.56
N PRO A 232 3.10 22.06 3.23
CA PRO A 232 4.46 22.51 3.50
C PRO A 232 4.83 22.33 4.97
N GLY A 233 6.02 21.79 5.24
CA GLY A 233 6.58 21.45 6.54
C GLY A 233 5.97 20.21 7.21
N LYS A 234 4.89 19.63 6.67
CA LYS A 234 4.20 18.46 7.26
C LYS A 234 4.17 17.24 6.34
N THR A 235 4.21 17.43 5.03
CA THR A 235 4.20 16.36 4.04
C THR A 235 5.61 16.14 3.48
N VAL A 236 6.21 15.00 3.81
CA VAL A 236 7.54 14.62 3.30
C VAL A 236 7.42 14.19 1.84
N LYS A 237 8.16 14.84 0.92
CA LYS A 237 8.32 14.37 -0.46
C LYS A 237 9.46 13.37 -0.50
N VAL A 238 9.15 12.17 -0.95
CA VAL A 238 10.17 11.14 -1.22
C VAL A 238 10.22 10.93 -2.72
N ALA A 239 11.36 11.29 -3.33
CA ALA A 239 11.62 10.98 -4.73
C ALA A 239 12.54 9.77 -4.80
N TYR A 240 12.15 8.76 -5.58
CA TYR A 240 13.01 7.64 -5.94
C TYR A 240 13.36 7.75 -7.41
N MET A 241 14.64 7.92 -7.72
CA MET A 241 15.14 7.92 -9.09
C MET A 241 15.68 6.53 -9.42
N PHE A 242 15.09 5.89 -10.43
CA PHE A 242 15.47 4.54 -10.84
C PHE A 242 16.91 4.48 -11.39
N SER A 243 17.38 5.55 -12.02
CA SER A 243 18.68 5.63 -12.68
C SER A 243 19.87 5.61 -11.73
N ASP A 244 19.72 6.14 -10.51
CA ASP A 244 20.82 6.27 -9.53
C ASP A 244 20.54 5.49 -8.23
N HIS A 245 19.44 4.72 -8.18
CA HIS A 245 18.96 3.99 -7.01
C HIS A 245 18.88 4.83 -5.72
N THR A 246 18.82 6.15 -5.85
CA THR A 246 18.91 7.06 -4.71
C THR A 246 17.52 7.49 -4.28
N LEU A 247 17.29 7.37 -2.96
CA LEU A 247 16.11 7.91 -2.31
C LEU A 247 16.45 9.32 -1.80
N ARG A 248 15.73 10.33 -2.27
CA ARG A 248 15.92 11.72 -1.84
C ARG A 248 14.71 12.20 -1.06
N TYR A 249 14.98 12.88 0.04
CA TYR A 249 13.99 13.50 0.90
C TYR A 249 14.03 15.00 0.67
N TYR A 250 12.86 15.57 0.43
CA TYR A 250 12.70 17.02 0.39
C TYR A 250 11.70 17.40 1.46
N GLU A 251 12.10 18.32 2.34
CA GLU A 251 11.13 19.14 3.04
C GLU A 251 10.54 20.10 2.00
N ILE A 252 9.27 19.90 1.65
CA ILE A 252 8.46 20.92 0.98
C ILE A 252 7.86 21.77 2.08
#